data_AF-A0A0N4XHW9-F1
#
_entry.id   AF-A0A0N4XHW9-F1
#
_cell.length_a   1.000
_cell.length_b   1.000
_cell.length_c   1.000
_cell.angle_alpha   90.00
_cell.angle_beta   90.00
_cell.angle_gamma   90.00
#
_symmetry.space_group_name_H-M   'P 1'
#
loop_
_entity.id
_entity.type
_entity.pdbx_description
1 polymer ?
#
loop_
_entity_poly.entity_id
_entity_poly.type
_entity_poly.pdbx_seq_one_letter_code
_entity_poly.pdbx_strand_id
1 'polypeptide(L)'
;DWDGIVVKADGLAGGKGVVVTESKEAAIAAVQYLFFEFGSTSPEILLEKKLHGYEVSVYENSNFTGGMGVVAPVSVPYEIDQQIDRILTDTVASLRKEGIVYKGVIYAGLMVTADGPQLLEYNCRKFAFVKLVLMRLLKSDLYSVCTACVNGTLPELNIEWDDRHACGIILASRNYPYSGDKGTVI
;
A
#
# COMPACT_ATOMS: atom_id res chain seq x y z
N ASP A 1 -10.54 23.54 17.43
CA ASP A 1 -10.11 23.33 16.03
C ASP A 1 -9.97 21.84 15.77
N TRP A 2 -10.29 21.39 14.55
CA TRP A 2 -10.26 19.98 14.15
C TRP A 2 -9.69 19.90 12.74
N ASP A 3 -8.49 19.33 12.60
CA ASP A 3 -7.71 19.30 11.35
C ASP A 3 -7.98 18.03 10.51
N GLY A 4 -9.04 17.30 10.88
CA GLY A 4 -9.37 15.99 10.34
C GLY A 4 -8.53 14.84 10.93
N ILE A 5 -9.12 13.64 10.98
CA ILE A 5 -8.41 12.42 11.39
C ILE A 5 -8.72 11.27 10.41
N VAL A 6 -7.80 10.32 10.33
CA VAL A 6 -8.04 9.04 9.67
C VAL A 6 -8.44 8.01 10.73
N VAL A 7 -9.54 7.30 10.49
CA VAL A 7 -10.02 6.20 11.31
C VAL A 7 -9.73 4.90 10.54
N LYS A 8 -8.95 3.98 11.14
CA LYS A 8 -8.59 2.70 10.55
C LYS A 8 -9.05 1.54 11.43
N ALA A 9 -9.60 0.48 10.84
CA ALA A 9 -9.81 -0.80 11.53
C ALA A 9 -8.50 -1.59 11.58
N ASP A 10 -8.09 -2.07 12.75
CA ASP A 10 -6.86 -2.86 12.87
C ASP A 10 -7.06 -4.30 12.38
N GLY A 11 -6.40 -4.68 11.29
CA GLY A 11 -6.46 -6.02 10.71
C GLY A 11 -6.90 -6.05 9.23
N LEU A 12 -7.41 -7.20 8.79
CA LEU A 12 -7.57 -7.52 7.36
C LEU A 12 -8.88 -7.01 6.74
N ALA A 13 -9.16 -5.71 6.87
CA ALA A 13 -10.35 -5.05 6.32
C ALA A 13 -10.33 -4.83 4.77
N GLY A 14 -9.52 -5.60 4.03
CA GLY A 14 -9.56 -5.68 2.56
C GLY A 14 -9.32 -4.38 1.78
N GLY A 15 -8.69 -3.36 2.38
CA GLY A 15 -8.55 -2.01 1.80
C GLY A 15 -9.75 -1.09 2.01
N LYS A 16 -10.83 -1.57 2.65
CA LYS A 16 -12.06 -0.81 2.93
C LYS A 16 -12.15 -0.25 4.35
N GLY A 17 -11.33 -0.76 5.28
CA GLY A 17 -11.36 -0.37 6.69
C GLY A 17 -10.70 0.98 7.02
N VAL A 18 -10.65 1.93 6.09
CA VAL A 18 -9.99 3.23 6.25
C VAL A 18 -10.98 4.34 5.89
N VAL A 19 -11.19 5.30 6.79
CA VAL A 19 -12.09 6.44 6.59
C VAL A 19 -11.39 7.74 6.98
N VAL A 20 -11.23 8.66 6.03
CA VAL A 20 -10.76 10.03 6.30
C VAL A 20 -11.96 10.90 6.72
N THR A 21 -11.83 11.66 7.81
CA THR A 21 -12.95 12.38 8.43
C THR A 21 -12.61 13.82 8.78
N GLU A 22 -13.49 14.75 8.38
CA GLU A 22 -13.27 16.21 8.52
C GLU A 22 -13.98 16.85 9.72
N SER A 23 -14.71 16.06 10.52
CA SER A 23 -15.31 16.52 11.78
C SER A 23 -15.28 15.42 12.85
N LYS A 24 -15.45 15.81 14.12
CA LYS A 24 -15.51 14.87 15.24
C LYS A 24 -16.72 13.93 15.16
N GLU A 25 -17.83 14.43 14.64
CA GLU A 25 -19.08 13.71 14.44
C GLU A 25 -18.91 12.67 13.33
N ALA A 26 -18.25 13.04 12.23
CA ALA A 26 -17.86 12.12 11.16
C ALA A 26 -16.89 11.03 11.66
N ALA A 27 -15.92 11.39 12.52
CA ALA A 27 -15.03 10.43 13.14
C ALA A 27 -15.76 9.43 14.05
N ILE A 28 -16.69 9.90 14.90
CA ILE A 28 -17.50 9.02 15.75
C ILE A 28 -18.36 8.07 14.90
N ALA A 29 -18.98 8.57 13.82
CA ALA A 29 -19.74 7.74 12.90
C ALA A 29 -18.86 6.71 12.17
N ALA A 30 -17.63 7.08 11.78
CA ALA A 30 -16.67 6.16 11.17
C ALA A 30 -16.21 5.06 12.13
N VAL A 31 -15.92 5.39 13.40
CA VAL A 31 -15.61 4.40 14.45
C VAL A 31 -16.78 3.41 14.62
N GLN A 32 -18.01 3.91 14.71
CA GLN A 32 -19.21 3.07 14.83
C GLN A 32 -19.42 2.16 13.62
N TYR A 33 -19.24 2.69 12.39
CA TYR A 33 -19.34 1.91 11.16
C TYR A 33 -18.27 0.80 11.08
N LEU A 34 -17.00 1.14 11.32
CA LEU A 34 -15.91 0.17 11.25
C LEU A 34 -16.02 -0.92 12.32
N PHE A 35 -16.47 -0.57 13.52
CA PHE A 35 -16.70 -1.56 14.59
C PHE A 35 -17.92 -2.46 14.29
N PHE A 36 -18.95 -1.96 13.61
CA PHE A 36 -20.08 -2.78 13.15
C PHE A 36 -19.69 -3.74 12.02
N GLU A 37 -19.01 -3.24 10.98
CA GLU A 37 -18.65 -4.01 9.78
C GLU A 37 -17.49 -4.99 10.04
N PHE A 38 -16.46 -4.57 10.78
CA PHE A 38 -15.21 -5.31 10.95
C PHE A 38 -14.90 -5.73 12.39
N GLY A 39 -15.66 -5.30 13.41
CA GLY A 39 -15.34 -5.53 14.83
C GLY A 39 -15.20 -7.00 15.26
N SER A 40 -15.70 -7.95 14.45
CA SER A 40 -15.52 -9.39 14.67
C SER A 40 -14.17 -9.95 14.17
N THR A 41 -13.49 -9.24 13.28
CA THR A 41 -12.15 -9.57 12.74
C THR A 41 -11.08 -8.55 13.12
N SER A 42 -11.51 -7.34 13.50
CA SER A 42 -10.72 -6.14 13.76
C SER A 42 -11.32 -5.41 14.97
N PRO A 43 -11.10 -5.90 16.20
CA PRO A 43 -11.75 -5.37 17.41
C PRO A 43 -11.18 -4.01 17.85
N GLU A 44 -10.01 -3.62 17.35
CA GLU A 44 -9.35 -2.36 17.66
C GLU A 44 -9.45 -1.37 16.50
N ILE A 45 -9.52 -0.08 16.83
CA ILE A 45 -9.64 1.03 15.88
C ILE A 45 -8.49 2.00 16.13
N LEU A 46 -7.65 2.19 15.11
CA LEU A 46 -6.54 3.14 15.12
C LEU A 46 -7.01 4.52 14.66
N LEU A 47 -6.58 5.58 15.35
CA LEU A 47 -6.86 6.98 15.02
C LEU A 47 -5.55 7.70 14.70
N GLU A 48 -5.45 8.27 13.50
CA GLU A 48 -4.23 8.93 13.01
C GLU A 48 -4.50 10.39 12.61
N LYS A 49 -3.45 11.21 12.66
CA LYS A 49 -3.48 12.56 12.06
C LYS A 49 -3.68 12.44 10.55
N LYS A 50 -4.60 13.22 9.98
CA LYS A 50 -4.72 13.39 8.53
C LYS A 50 -3.44 14.03 7.95
N LEU A 51 -2.82 13.38 6.97
CA LEU A 51 -1.63 13.89 6.29
C LEU A 51 -1.99 14.57 4.96
N HIS A 52 -1.15 15.52 4.56
CA HIS A 52 -1.30 16.28 3.31
C HIS A 52 0.01 16.19 2.49
N GLY A 53 -0.12 15.82 1.22
CA GLY A 53 1.01 15.56 0.34
C GLY A 53 0.56 14.86 -0.94
N TYR A 54 1.51 14.21 -1.61
CA TYR A 54 1.23 13.29 -2.72
C TYR A 54 1.44 11.85 -2.25
N GLU A 55 0.47 10.97 -2.46
CA GLU A 55 0.65 9.55 -2.16
C GLU A 55 1.58 8.89 -3.19
N VAL A 56 2.77 8.51 -2.73
CA VAL A 56 3.73 7.69 -3.46
C VAL A 56 3.76 6.30 -2.82
N SER A 57 2.61 5.62 -2.93
CA SER A 57 2.59 4.16 -2.82
C SER A 57 3.41 3.53 -3.94
N VAL A 58 3.82 2.27 -3.79
CA VAL A 58 4.56 1.53 -4.82
C VAL A 58 3.78 0.29 -5.30
N TYR A 59 2.52 0.35 -5.77
CA TYR A 59 1.51 1.42 -5.94
C TYR A 59 0.16 0.78 -5.55
N GLU A 60 -1.01 1.39 -5.35
CA GLU A 60 -1.69 2.68 -5.51
C GLU A 60 -2.90 2.56 -4.55
N ASN A 61 -3.50 3.64 -4.06
CA ASN A 61 -4.86 3.54 -3.51
C ASN A 61 -5.71 4.78 -3.82
N SER A 62 -7.02 4.60 -3.93
CA SER A 62 -8.00 5.69 -4.06
C SER A 62 -9.35 5.30 -3.46
N ASN A 63 -9.81 6.11 -2.50
CA ASN A 63 -11.16 6.16 -1.88
C ASN A 63 -12.01 4.87 -1.96
N PHE A 64 -11.86 4.00 -0.95
CA PHE A 64 -12.65 2.78 -0.72
C PHE A 64 -12.58 1.68 -1.80
N THR A 65 -11.74 1.87 -2.82
CA THR A 65 -11.39 0.81 -3.78
C THR A 65 -10.21 -0.01 -3.26
N GLY A 66 -9.79 -1.01 -4.02
CA GLY A 66 -8.52 -1.68 -3.78
C GLY A 66 -7.31 -1.01 -4.44
N GLY A 67 -7.51 0.10 -5.18
CA GLY A 67 -6.62 0.60 -6.24
C GLY A 67 -7.28 0.45 -7.62
N MET A 68 -7.28 1.52 -8.42
CA MET A 68 -7.98 1.62 -9.73
C MET A 68 -7.04 1.86 -10.91
N GLY A 69 -5.81 2.29 -10.65
CA GLY A 69 -4.75 2.37 -11.63
C GLY A 69 -3.42 1.90 -11.06
N VAL A 70 -2.38 2.05 -11.86
CA VAL A 70 -0.98 2.02 -11.44
C VAL A 70 -0.11 2.54 -12.59
N VAL A 71 0.92 3.32 -12.27
CA VAL A 71 1.98 3.73 -13.20
C VAL A 71 3.34 3.38 -12.61
N ALA A 72 4.31 3.00 -13.45
CA ALA A 72 5.70 2.80 -13.05
C ALA A 72 6.67 3.02 -14.23
N PRO A 73 7.91 3.44 -13.99
CA PRO A 73 8.40 4.03 -12.73
C PRO A 73 7.74 5.40 -12.46
N VAL A 74 7.88 5.90 -11.23
CA VAL A 74 7.56 7.28 -10.85
C VAL A 74 8.81 7.87 -10.19
N SER A 75 9.22 9.07 -10.62
CA SER A 75 10.38 9.75 -10.05
C SER A 75 9.97 10.67 -8.90
N VAL A 76 10.63 10.53 -7.76
CA VAL A 76 10.61 11.50 -6.64
C VAL A 76 11.94 12.28 -6.62
N PRO A 77 12.04 13.41 -5.88
CA PRO A 77 13.33 14.06 -5.64
C PRO A 77 14.31 13.09 -4.95
N TYR A 78 15.60 13.21 -5.25
CA TYR A 78 16.64 12.28 -4.76
C TYR A 78 16.71 12.22 -3.23
N GLU A 79 16.47 13.35 -2.57
CA GLU A 79 16.44 13.48 -1.12
C GLU A 79 15.24 12.74 -0.51
N ILE A 80 14.12 12.62 -1.23
CA ILE A 80 12.94 11.83 -0.83
C ILE A 80 13.20 10.35 -1.06
N ASP A 81 13.83 9.99 -2.18
CA ASP A 81 14.22 8.62 -2.53
C ASP A 81 15.10 7.99 -1.43
N GLN A 82 16.17 8.71 -1.02
CA GLN A 82 17.03 8.32 0.10
C GLN A 82 16.28 8.15 1.43
N GLN A 83 15.22 8.94 1.67
CA GLN A 83 14.41 8.82 2.89
C GLN A 83 13.47 7.60 2.83
N ILE A 84 12.94 7.25 1.65
CA ILE A 84 12.14 6.04 1.43
C ILE A 84 13.01 4.78 1.60
N ASP A 85 14.19 4.75 0.98
CA ASP A 85 15.18 3.67 1.15
C ASP A 85 15.54 3.45 2.62
N ARG A 86 15.69 4.54 3.37
CA ARG A 86 15.93 4.50 4.81
C ARG A 86 14.74 3.92 5.58
N ILE A 87 13.51 4.36 5.33
CA ILE A 87 12.30 3.82 5.99
C ILE A 87 12.21 2.30 5.81
N LEU A 88 12.47 1.81 4.59
CA LEU A 88 12.47 0.37 4.29
C LEU A 88 13.63 -0.37 4.99
N THR A 89 14.85 0.20 4.95
CA THR A 89 16.04 -0.40 5.56
C THR A 89 15.95 -0.47 7.08
N ASP A 90 15.58 0.63 7.75
CA ASP A 90 15.41 0.70 9.20
C ASP A 90 14.28 -0.24 9.67
N THR A 91 13.24 -0.45 8.86
CA THR A 91 12.17 -1.43 9.14
C THR A 91 12.68 -2.88 9.09
N VAL A 92 13.42 -3.26 8.04
CA VAL A 92 14.03 -4.61 7.95
C VAL A 92 15.06 -4.84 9.08
N ALA A 93 15.76 -3.78 9.51
CA ALA A 93 16.66 -3.83 10.65
C ALA A 93 15.92 -4.03 11.99
N SER A 94 14.77 -3.38 12.21
CA SER A 94 13.96 -3.59 13.43
C SER A 94 13.39 -5.01 13.50
N LEU A 95 12.80 -5.50 12.40
CA LEU A 95 12.31 -6.88 12.33
C LEU A 95 13.42 -7.89 12.69
N ARG A 96 14.64 -7.71 12.14
CA ARG A 96 15.80 -8.54 12.50
C ARG A 96 16.19 -8.42 13.97
N LYS A 97 16.13 -7.22 14.55
CA LYS A 97 16.42 -6.96 15.98
C LYS A 97 15.43 -7.66 16.91
N GLU A 98 14.18 -7.80 16.47
CA GLU A 98 13.10 -8.55 17.15
C GLU A 98 13.16 -10.07 16.89
N GLY A 99 14.15 -10.55 16.13
CA GLY A 99 14.32 -11.96 15.75
C GLY A 99 13.45 -12.41 14.56
N ILE A 100 12.70 -11.49 13.94
CA ILE A 100 11.79 -11.75 12.83
C ILE A 100 12.57 -11.72 11.51
N VAL A 101 12.88 -12.91 10.98
CA VAL A 101 13.51 -13.05 9.65
C VAL A 101 12.45 -12.96 8.55
N TYR A 102 12.09 -11.73 8.18
CA TYR A 102 11.13 -11.49 7.10
C TYR A 102 11.68 -11.96 5.73
N LYS A 103 10.92 -12.81 5.04
CA LYS A 103 11.20 -13.28 3.67
C LYS A 103 9.95 -13.12 2.80
N GLY A 104 9.97 -12.15 1.89
CA GLY A 104 8.80 -11.83 1.06
C GLY A 104 8.96 -10.52 0.31
N VAL A 105 7.83 -9.90 -0.03
CA VAL A 105 7.77 -8.53 -0.57
C VAL A 105 7.19 -7.64 0.53
N ILE A 106 7.96 -6.63 0.96
CA ILE A 106 7.44 -5.52 1.74
C ILE A 106 6.88 -4.49 0.75
N TYR A 107 5.63 -4.09 0.95
CA TYR A 107 5.01 -2.95 0.29
C TYR A 107 4.78 -1.87 1.32
N ALA A 108 5.25 -0.64 1.05
CA ALA A 108 4.92 0.56 1.81
C ALA A 108 3.93 1.42 1.02
N GLY A 109 2.83 1.81 1.66
CA GLY A 109 2.08 3.01 1.25
C GLY A 109 2.73 4.23 1.90
N LEU A 110 3.08 5.26 1.13
CA LEU A 110 3.78 6.45 1.62
C LEU A 110 3.08 7.73 1.17
N MET A 111 3.06 8.74 2.02
CA MET A 111 2.64 10.10 1.71
C MET A 111 3.88 11.01 1.67
N VAL A 112 4.20 11.58 0.51
CA VAL A 112 5.26 12.60 0.39
C VAL A 112 4.68 13.95 0.81
N THR A 113 4.93 14.31 2.07
CA THR A 113 4.47 15.55 2.70
C THR A 113 5.51 16.66 2.56
N ALA A 114 5.17 17.88 3.01
CA ALA A 114 6.15 18.98 3.13
C ALA A 114 7.32 18.66 4.09
N ASP A 115 7.09 17.77 5.07
CA ASP A 115 8.07 17.31 6.06
C ASP A 115 8.82 16.04 5.61
N GLY A 116 8.67 15.62 4.35
CA GLY A 116 9.26 14.39 3.79
C GLY A 116 8.28 13.21 3.67
N PRO A 117 8.76 12.01 3.31
CA PRO A 117 7.92 10.83 3.16
C PRO A 117 7.48 10.27 4.52
N GLN A 118 6.18 10.04 4.67
CA GLN A 118 5.56 9.47 5.87
C GLN A 118 4.94 8.12 5.52
N LEU A 119 5.14 7.11 6.36
CA LEU A 119 4.55 5.77 6.17
C LEU A 119 3.05 5.79 6.53
N LEU A 120 2.20 5.30 5.62
CA LEU A 120 0.76 5.15 5.81
C LEU A 120 0.37 3.73 6.23
N GLU A 121 0.98 2.71 5.60
CA GLU A 121 0.70 1.30 5.89
C GLU A 121 1.80 0.37 5.34
N TYR A 122 1.96 -0.80 5.95
CA TYR A 122 2.73 -1.92 5.41
C TYR A 122 1.80 -3.04 4.93
N ASN A 123 2.13 -3.65 3.78
CA ASN A 123 1.50 -4.87 3.31
C ASN A 123 2.54 -5.96 3.03
N CYS A 124 2.34 -7.13 3.63
CA CYS A 124 3.27 -8.25 3.57
C CYS A 124 3.00 -9.25 2.42
N ARG A 125 2.47 -8.79 1.28
CA ARG A 125 1.98 -9.65 0.19
C ARG A 125 2.03 -8.99 -1.19
N LYS A 126 2.11 -9.79 -2.25
CA LYS A 126 2.06 -9.30 -3.65
C LYS A 126 0.67 -8.75 -3.97
N PHE A 127 0.53 -7.43 -4.13
CA PHE A 127 -0.69 -6.77 -4.58
C PHE A 127 -1.18 -7.28 -5.96
N ALA A 128 -2.49 -7.14 -6.23
CA ALA A 128 -3.10 -7.71 -7.43
C ALA A 128 -2.78 -6.91 -8.71
N PHE A 129 -2.91 -5.58 -8.66
CA PHE A 129 -2.76 -4.67 -9.79
C PHE A 129 -1.32 -4.19 -10.00
N VAL A 130 -0.48 -4.07 -8.95
CA VAL A 130 0.97 -3.77 -9.09
C VAL A 130 1.67 -4.75 -10.04
N LYS A 131 1.21 -6.01 -10.09
CA LYS A 131 1.69 -7.02 -11.05
C LYS A 131 1.57 -6.58 -12.51
N LEU A 132 0.56 -5.77 -12.85
CA LEU A 132 0.30 -5.30 -14.23
C LEU A 132 1.46 -4.48 -14.79
N VAL A 133 2.12 -3.66 -13.94
CA VAL A 133 3.33 -2.91 -14.32
C VAL A 133 4.61 -3.66 -13.94
N LEU A 134 4.65 -4.30 -12.77
CA LEU A 134 5.88 -4.91 -12.27
C LEU A 134 6.30 -6.12 -13.13
N MET A 135 5.35 -6.94 -13.59
CA MET A 135 5.64 -8.04 -14.53
C MET A 135 5.81 -7.55 -15.99
N ARG A 136 5.61 -6.26 -16.26
CA ARG A 136 5.87 -5.62 -17.56
C ARG A 136 7.26 -4.98 -17.63
N LEU A 137 7.81 -4.60 -16.46
CA LEU A 137 9.10 -3.92 -16.32
C LEU A 137 10.21 -4.80 -15.72
N LEU A 138 9.91 -5.92 -15.07
CA LEU A 138 10.95 -6.84 -14.61
C LEU A 138 11.53 -7.62 -15.81
N LYS A 139 12.84 -7.47 -16.09
CA LYS A 139 13.55 -8.25 -17.12
C LYS A 139 14.07 -9.59 -16.56
N SER A 140 14.53 -9.62 -15.31
CA SER A 140 14.98 -10.86 -14.65
C SER A 140 13.85 -11.87 -14.43
N ASP A 141 14.18 -13.17 -14.42
CA ASP A 141 13.19 -14.22 -14.12
C ASP A 141 12.61 -14.09 -12.69
N LEU A 142 11.29 -13.94 -12.62
CA LEU A 142 10.55 -13.83 -11.36
C LEU A 142 10.68 -15.09 -10.48
N TYR A 143 10.86 -16.28 -11.06
CA TYR A 143 11.07 -17.51 -10.27
C TYR A 143 12.45 -17.50 -9.59
N SER A 144 13.49 -17.09 -10.30
CA SER A 144 14.85 -16.90 -9.77
C SER A 144 14.88 -15.84 -8.67
N VAL A 145 14.23 -14.69 -8.85
CA VAL A 145 14.08 -13.66 -7.80
C VAL A 145 13.37 -14.23 -6.57
N CYS A 146 12.25 -14.93 -6.74
CA CYS A 146 11.53 -15.53 -5.60
C CYS A 146 12.36 -16.61 -4.88
N THR A 147 13.10 -17.42 -5.63
CA THR A 147 13.99 -18.46 -5.09
C THR A 147 15.13 -17.85 -4.28
N ALA A 148 15.75 -16.77 -4.78
CA ALA A 148 16.79 -16.04 -4.05
C ALA A 148 16.26 -15.40 -2.76
N CYS A 149 15.04 -14.84 -2.75
CA CYS A 149 14.38 -14.37 -1.53
C CYS A 149 14.15 -15.49 -0.49
N VAL A 150 13.71 -16.68 -0.94
CA VAL A 150 13.46 -17.83 -0.05
C VAL A 150 14.77 -18.37 0.52
N ASN A 151 15.81 -18.49 -0.30
CA ASN A 151 17.10 -19.03 0.12
C ASN A 151 17.93 -18.02 0.95
N GLY A 152 17.69 -16.72 0.78
CA GLY A 152 18.46 -15.64 1.41
C GLY A 152 19.63 -15.12 0.56
N THR A 153 19.77 -15.61 -0.67
CA THR A 153 20.84 -15.28 -1.63
C THR A 153 20.47 -14.09 -2.55
N LEU A 154 19.44 -13.32 -2.21
CA LEU A 154 19.00 -12.16 -3.00
C LEU A 154 20.12 -11.14 -3.34
N PRO A 155 21.09 -10.84 -2.44
CA PRO A 155 22.21 -9.94 -2.77
C PRO A 155 23.18 -10.47 -3.85
N GLU A 156 23.09 -11.75 -4.23
CA GLU A 156 23.91 -12.38 -5.27
C GLU A 156 23.28 -12.24 -6.68
N LEU A 157 22.01 -11.80 -6.75
CA LEU A 157 21.23 -11.76 -7.98
C LEU A 157 21.16 -10.35 -8.58
N ASN A 158 21.63 -10.18 -9.82
CA ASN A 158 21.35 -8.97 -10.59
C ASN A 158 19.86 -8.92 -10.98
N ILE A 159 19.12 -7.94 -10.45
CA ILE A 159 17.71 -7.73 -10.79
C ILE A 159 17.62 -6.63 -11.85
N GLU A 160 17.43 -7.04 -13.10
CA GLU A 160 17.35 -6.16 -14.25
C GLU A 160 15.93 -5.68 -14.47
N TRP A 161 15.82 -4.37 -14.75
CA TRP A 161 14.57 -3.68 -15.00
C TRP A 161 14.54 -3.07 -16.40
N ASP A 162 13.32 -2.83 -16.86
CA ASP A 162 13.01 -2.19 -18.11
C ASP A 162 12.94 -0.67 -17.96
N ASP A 163 13.55 0.00 -18.91
CA ASP A 163 13.69 1.44 -19.06
C ASP A 163 12.43 2.09 -19.67
N ARG A 164 11.50 1.28 -20.19
CA ARG A 164 10.16 1.72 -20.57
C ARG A 164 9.32 2.05 -19.34
N HIS A 165 8.22 2.77 -19.59
CA HIS A 165 7.19 3.03 -18.58
C HIS A 165 5.99 2.12 -18.85
N ALA A 166 5.27 1.74 -17.80
CA ALA A 166 4.07 0.93 -17.86
C ALA A 166 2.93 1.59 -17.07
N CYS A 167 1.72 1.50 -17.62
CA CYS A 167 0.48 1.92 -16.98
C CYS A 167 -0.52 0.76 -17.00
N GLY A 168 -1.12 0.48 -15.85
CA GLY A 168 -2.27 -0.41 -15.70
C GLY A 168 -3.50 0.42 -15.35
N ILE A 169 -4.63 0.15 -16.00
CA ILE A 169 -5.92 0.77 -15.73
C ILE A 169 -6.90 -0.36 -15.40
N ILE A 170 -7.60 -0.24 -14.26
CA ILE A 170 -8.64 -1.19 -13.87
C ILE A 170 -9.98 -0.71 -14.44
N LEU A 171 -10.58 -1.52 -15.30
CA LEU A 171 -11.98 -1.36 -15.67
C LEU A 171 -12.83 -2.20 -14.70
N ALA A 172 -13.77 -1.55 -14.02
CA ALA A 172 -14.60 -2.17 -12.97
C ALA A 172 -16.09 -2.09 -13.34
N SER A 173 -16.89 -3.02 -12.81
CA SER A 173 -18.35 -3.00 -12.95
C SER A 173 -18.93 -1.73 -12.32
N ARG A 174 -19.97 -1.13 -12.94
CA ARG A 174 -20.56 0.18 -12.57
C ARG A 174 -20.70 0.46 -11.06
N ASN A 175 -21.15 -0.52 -10.26
CA ASN A 175 -21.42 -0.34 -8.83
C ASN A 175 -20.27 -0.79 -7.91
N TYR A 176 -19.09 -1.10 -8.44
CA TYR A 176 -17.87 -1.28 -7.66
C TYR A 176 -17.49 0.06 -6.97
N PRO A 177 -16.99 0.08 -5.71
CA PRO A 177 -16.66 -1.06 -4.85
C PRO A 177 -17.84 -1.62 -4.00
N TYR A 178 -19.06 -1.14 -4.20
CA TYR A 178 -20.21 -1.40 -3.34
C TYR A 178 -20.92 -2.74 -3.63
N SER A 179 -21.16 -3.07 -4.90
CA SER A 179 -21.71 -4.38 -5.31
C SER A 179 -20.90 -5.05 -6.42
N GLY A 180 -20.94 -6.38 -6.43
CA GLY A 180 -20.29 -7.22 -7.44
C GLY A 180 -21.28 -7.65 -8.52
N ASP A 181 -21.49 -6.79 -9.51
CA ASP A 181 -22.52 -6.96 -10.56
C ASP A 181 -22.06 -7.95 -11.66
N LYS A 182 -21.89 -9.22 -11.25
CA LYS A 182 -21.41 -10.33 -12.08
C LYS A 182 -22.22 -10.47 -13.38
N GLY A 183 -21.52 -10.51 -14.52
CA GLY A 183 -22.14 -10.61 -15.85
C GLY A 183 -22.44 -9.27 -16.51
N THR A 184 -22.20 -8.14 -15.84
CA THR A 184 -22.17 -6.81 -16.48
C THR A 184 -21.02 -6.75 -17.49
N VAL A 185 -21.29 -6.24 -18.69
CA VAL A 185 -20.26 -5.95 -19.70
C VAL A 185 -19.45 -4.73 -19.24
N ILE A 186 -18.12 -4.83 -19.35
CA ILE A 186 -17.12 -3.83 -18.98
C ILE A 186 -16.32 -3.48 -20.23
#